data_AF-A0A2A4J3Z8-F1
#
_entry.id   AF-A0A2A4J3Z8-F1
#
_cell.length_a   1.000
_cell.length_b   1.000
_cell.length_c   1.000
_cell.angle_alpha   90.00
_cell.angle_beta   90.00
_cell.angle_gamma   90.00
#
_symmetry.space_group_name_H-M   'P 1'
#
loop_
_entity.id
_entity.type
_entity.pdbx_description
1 polymer ?
#
loop_
_entity_poly.entity_id
_entity_poly.type
_entity_poly.pdbx_seq_one_letter_code
_entity_poly.pdbx_strand_id
1 'polypeptide(L)'
;MKPDAQVCQKSLSSFDDLFYAVLAAADNLPSTDKSGNIAETSSPPLVRSEVSCSSGPPSVSAGALTGANVTAHSRAAVPDCDMVLLGTCQVRAFNTAAGTQCTVRALVDSGAQDCFITTACAKTLGLKLRRCNLTLAGLGQNIVTDVKGVTDCAIRPVHGDAPHFNVKPVVLDNITALIPSVKVPSVVRERCNHLVLADRDYDVPAKIDLLIGAELFHGI
;
A
#
# COMPACT_ATOMS: atom_id res chain seq x y z
N MET A 1 3.55 6.58 -48.11
CA MET A 1 4.20 6.86 -46.81
C MET A 1 3.15 7.30 -45.81
N LYS A 2 3.04 6.58 -44.69
CA LYS A 2 2.39 6.94 -43.42
C LYS A 2 3.33 6.39 -42.33
N PRO A 3 3.44 7.01 -41.14
CA PRO A 3 4.28 6.47 -40.08
C PRO A 3 3.62 5.26 -39.41
N ASP A 4 4.41 4.22 -39.13
CA ASP A 4 3.94 3.01 -38.46
C ASP A 4 3.82 3.22 -36.94
N ALA A 5 2.60 3.10 -36.42
CA ALA A 5 2.35 3.01 -34.98
C ALA A 5 2.56 1.56 -34.51
N GLN A 6 3.83 1.13 -34.45
CA GLN A 6 4.15 -0.26 -34.09
C GLN A 6 3.86 -0.53 -32.61
N VAL A 7 2.85 -1.37 -32.35
CA VAL A 7 2.48 -1.83 -31.00
C VAL A 7 3.65 -2.56 -30.34
N CYS A 8 4.25 -1.95 -29.32
CA CYS A 8 5.35 -2.56 -28.55
C CYS A 8 4.79 -3.33 -27.34
N GLN A 9 4.21 -4.50 -27.61
CA GLN A 9 3.74 -5.44 -26.59
C GLN A 9 4.96 -6.06 -25.87
N LYS A 10 5.16 -5.78 -24.57
CA LYS A 10 6.17 -6.45 -23.72
C LYS A 10 5.91 -6.29 -22.22
N SER A 11 5.80 -7.42 -21.52
CA SER A 11 6.01 -7.61 -20.07
C SER A 11 5.29 -6.63 -19.12
N LEU A 12 3.99 -6.86 -18.89
CA LEU A 12 3.35 -6.42 -17.64
C LEU A 12 3.99 -7.18 -16.46
N SER A 13 4.20 -6.52 -15.33
CA SER A 13 4.79 -7.15 -14.15
C SER A 13 4.26 -6.59 -12.83
N SER A 14 3.13 -7.14 -12.34
CA SER A 14 2.58 -7.15 -10.97
C SER A 14 2.36 -5.79 -10.25
N PHE A 15 3.36 -4.91 -10.24
CA PHE A 15 3.28 -3.54 -9.74
C PHE A 15 2.25 -2.71 -10.53
N ASP A 16 2.23 -2.89 -11.85
CA ASP A 16 1.24 -2.25 -12.73
C ASP A 16 -0.19 -2.65 -12.35
N ASP A 17 -0.44 -3.91 -11.99
CA ASP A 17 -1.80 -4.42 -11.79
C ASP A 17 -2.48 -3.87 -10.53
N LEU A 18 -1.75 -3.59 -9.43
CA LEU A 18 -2.33 -2.87 -8.30
C LEU A 18 -2.47 -1.36 -8.60
N PHE A 19 -1.55 -0.77 -9.37
CA PHE A 19 -1.67 0.62 -9.81
C PHE A 19 -2.88 0.80 -10.73
N TYR A 20 -3.11 -0.14 -11.66
CA TYR A 20 -4.31 -0.26 -12.48
C TYR A 20 -5.56 -0.65 -11.68
N ALA A 21 -5.48 -1.40 -10.59
CA ALA A 21 -6.62 -1.62 -9.70
C ALA A 21 -7.06 -0.32 -8.97
N VAL A 22 -6.08 0.49 -8.55
CA VAL A 22 -6.27 1.78 -7.89
C VAL A 22 -6.63 2.89 -8.90
N LEU A 23 -6.35 2.72 -10.19
CA LEU A 23 -6.82 3.60 -11.29
C LEU A 23 -8.17 3.15 -11.89
N ALA A 24 -8.44 1.85 -12.01
CA ALA A 24 -9.76 1.33 -12.40
C ALA A 24 -10.85 1.67 -11.36
N ALA A 25 -10.45 2.02 -10.13
CA ALA A 25 -11.29 2.70 -9.15
C ALA A 25 -11.86 4.06 -9.60
N ALA A 26 -11.33 4.64 -10.68
CA ALA A 26 -11.80 5.83 -11.36
C ALA A 26 -12.51 5.51 -12.70
N ASP A 27 -12.02 4.53 -13.46
CA ASP A 27 -12.54 4.18 -14.79
C ASP A 27 -13.72 3.20 -14.76
N ASN A 28 -14.91 3.70 -14.41
CA ASN A 28 -16.17 2.97 -14.53
C ASN A 28 -17.02 3.49 -15.71
N LEU A 29 -16.53 3.30 -16.94
CA LEU A 29 -17.29 3.50 -18.18
C LEU A 29 -17.78 2.13 -18.72
N PRO A 30 -19.09 1.92 -18.96
CA PRO A 30 -19.61 0.59 -19.25
C PRO A 30 -19.55 0.20 -20.73
N SER A 31 -18.99 -0.99 -21.05
CA SER A 31 -19.18 -1.62 -22.36
C SER A 31 -19.16 -3.17 -22.33
N THR A 32 -20.35 -3.75 -22.19
CA THR A 32 -20.85 -5.01 -22.82
C THR A 32 -20.04 -6.32 -22.78
N ASP A 33 -20.69 -7.34 -22.24
CA ASP A 33 -20.44 -8.80 -22.33
C ASP A 33 -20.01 -9.36 -23.71
N LYS A 34 -19.15 -10.39 -23.68
CA LYS A 34 -19.30 -11.62 -24.51
C LYS A 34 -18.52 -12.85 -24.01
N SER A 35 -19.23 -13.72 -23.28
CA SER A 35 -19.15 -15.21 -23.26
C SER A 35 -17.92 -15.97 -23.81
N GLY A 36 -17.31 -16.87 -23.00
CA GLY A 36 -16.49 -17.99 -23.50
C GLY A 36 -15.77 -18.85 -22.42
N ASN A 37 -15.99 -20.18 -22.40
CA ASN A 37 -15.14 -21.17 -21.72
C ASN A 37 -13.91 -21.53 -22.61
N ILE A 38 -12.84 -22.25 -22.24
CA ILE A 38 -12.53 -23.33 -21.26
C ILE A 38 -10.99 -23.28 -20.97
N ALA A 39 -10.27 -24.07 -20.13
CA ALA A 39 -10.48 -25.27 -19.29
C ALA A 39 -9.44 -25.30 -18.12
N GLU A 40 -9.34 -26.43 -17.40
CA GLU A 40 -8.38 -26.69 -16.30
C GLU A 40 -6.99 -27.17 -16.76
N THR A 41 -5.93 -26.83 -16.00
CA THR A 41 -4.70 -27.65 -15.82
C THR A 41 -4.13 -27.40 -14.41
N SER A 42 -3.32 -28.33 -13.87
CA SER A 42 -3.05 -28.44 -12.42
C SER A 42 -1.56 -28.62 -12.04
N SER A 43 -1.29 -28.56 -10.72
CA SER A 43 -0.02 -28.91 -10.00
C SER A 43 1.01 -27.79 -9.82
N PRO A 44 1.90 -27.85 -8.79
CA PRO A 44 1.88 -28.60 -7.53
C PRO A 44 1.96 -27.68 -6.26
N PRO A 45 1.79 -28.19 -5.02
CA PRO A 45 1.90 -27.36 -3.81
C PRO A 45 3.35 -27.10 -3.39
N LEU A 46 3.66 -25.86 -2.99
CA LEU A 46 4.91 -25.53 -2.30
C LEU A 46 4.77 -25.73 -0.78
N VAL A 47 5.81 -26.28 -0.16
CA VAL A 47 5.78 -26.78 1.22
C VAL A 47 5.89 -25.65 2.25
N ARG A 48 4.94 -25.62 3.20
CA ARG A 48 4.98 -24.75 4.37
C ARG A 48 5.81 -25.38 5.49
N SER A 49 7.07 -24.96 5.62
CA SER A 49 7.93 -25.37 6.73
C SER A 49 7.52 -24.69 8.04
N GLU A 50 6.78 -25.39 8.89
CA GLU A 50 6.68 -25.03 10.31
C GLU A 50 7.93 -25.50 11.05
N VAL A 51 8.63 -24.58 11.72
CA VAL A 51 9.79 -24.92 12.57
C VAL A 51 9.37 -24.88 14.03
N SER A 52 9.06 -26.06 14.58
CA SER A 52 8.87 -26.25 16.02
C SER A 52 10.21 -26.18 16.75
N CYS A 53 10.21 -25.54 17.91
CA CYS A 53 11.43 -25.27 18.68
C CYS A 53 11.91 -26.46 19.52
N SER A 54 13.22 -26.69 19.54
CA SER A 54 13.92 -27.51 20.54
C SER A 54 15.27 -26.87 20.89
N SER A 55 15.87 -27.25 22.02
CA SER A 55 16.83 -26.42 22.75
C SER A 55 18.27 -26.94 22.79
N GLY A 56 19.23 -26.10 22.40
CA GLY A 56 20.67 -26.33 22.62
C GLY A 56 21.53 -25.21 22.00
N PRO A 57 22.53 -24.64 22.69
CA PRO A 57 23.33 -23.54 22.17
C PRO A 57 24.61 -24.00 21.44
N PRO A 58 24.97 -23.33 20.32
CA PRO A 58 26.35 -23.22 19.88
C PRO A 58 26.81 -21.74 19.86
N SER A 59 27.98 -21.46 20.42
CA SER A 59 28.64 -20.15 20.33
C SER A 59 29.62 -20.10 19.16
N VAL A 60 29.48 -19.14 18.23
CA VAL A 60 30.57 -18.70 17.33
C VAL A 60 30.39 -17.25 16.86
N SER A 61 31.49 -16.50 16.90
CA SER A 61 31.84 -15.30 16.11
C SER A 61 30.73 -14.34 15.64
N ALA A 62 30.76 -13.11 16.16
CA ALA A 62 30.06 -11.96 15.57
C ALA A 62 30.70 -11.56 14.22
N GLY A 63 30.11 -12.00 13.11
CA GLY A 63 30.40 -11.47 11.78
C GLY A 63 29.59 -10.20 11.52
N ALA A 64 30.27 -9.06 11.36
CA ALA A 64 29.61 -7.80 11.04
C ALA A 64 29.11 -7.81 9.59
N LEU A 65 27.83 -8.13 9.39
CA LEU A 65 27.18 -7.96 8.09
C LEU A 65 27.06 -6.46 7.80
N THR A 66 27.79 -6.01 6.79
CA THR A 66 27.86 -4.61 6.36
C THR A 66 26.47 -4.08 6.04
N GLY A 67 26.03 -3.03 6.74
CA GLY A 67 24.72 -2.44 6.53
C GLY A 67 24.54 -1.98 5.08
N ALA A 68 23.44 -2.39 4.45
CA ALA A 68 23.04 -1.86 3.16
C ALA A 68 22.80 -0.34 3.28
N ASN A 69 23.28 0.44 2.32
CA ASN A 69 22.99 1.87 2.24
C ASN A 69 21.50 2.07 1.91
N VAL A 70 20.67 2.18 2.95
CA VAL A 70 19.29 2.62 2.82
C VAL A 70 19.32 4.12 2.52
N THR A 71 19.26 4.48 1.23
CA THR A 71 19.24 5.87 0.76
C THR A 71 17.89 6.53 1.09
N ALA A 72 17.70 6.88 2.37
CA ALA A 72 16.61 7.74 2.78
C ALA A 72 16.87 9.16 2.22
N HIS A 73 16.09 9.57 1.23
CA HIS A 73 16.22 10.87 0.55
C HIS A 73 15.70 12.04 1.41
N SER A 74 16.27 12.25 2.61
CA SER A 74 16.08 13.48 3.37
C SER A 74 16.88 14.62 2.73
N ARG A 75 16.22 15.42 1.87
CA ARG A 75 16.83 16.65 1.34
C ARG A 75 17.03 17.67 2.45
N ALA A 76 18.22 18.25 2.54
CA ALA A 76 18.37 19.56 3.16
C ALA A 76 17.53 20.60 2.39
N ALA A 77 17.12 21.68 3.05
CA ALA A 77 16.30 22.73 2.43
C ALA A 77 17.12 23.59 1.45
N VAL A 78 17.32 23.07 0.23
CA VAL A 78 17.79 23.85 -0.93
C VAL A 78 16.65 24.79 -1.36
N PRO A 79 16.92 26.06 -1.72
CA PRO A 79 15.86 27.01 -2.11
C PRO A 79 15.05 26.60 -3.36
N ASP A 80 15.63 25.79 -4.24
CA ASP A 80 14.93 25.23 -5.40
C ASP A 80 13.96 24.11 -4.99
N CYS A 81 12.68 24.37 -5.26
CA CYS A 81 11.54 23.61 -4.74
C CYS A 81 11.26 22.31 -5.50
N ASP A 82 12.19 21.36 -5.45
CA ASP A 82 11.98 19.97 -5.88
C ASP A 82 10.99 19.27 -4.93
N MET A 83 9.71 19.46 -5.20
CA MET A 83 8.61 18.92 -4.43
C MET A 83 8.32 17.47 -4.85
N VAL A 84 8.49 16.53 -3.91
CA VAL A 84 8.24 15.10 -4.15
C VAL A 84 6.79 14.77 -3.79
N LEU A 85 6.03 14.30 -4.78
CA LEU A 85 4.72 13.67 -4.58
C LEU A 85 4.89 12.19 -4.24
N LEU A 86 4.06 11.69 -3.32
CA LEU A 86 3.99 10.28 -2.93
C LEU A 86 2.70 9.65 -3.44
N GLY A 87 2.76 8.37 -3.81
CA GLY A 87 1.63 7.61 -4.33
C GLY A 87 0.50 7.49 -3.32
N THR A 88 -0.52 8.34 -3.44
CA THR A 88 -1.64 8.42 -2.51
C THR A 88 -2.95 8.13 -3.23
N CYS A 89 -3.89 7.48 -2.53
CA CYS A 89 -5.21 7.15 -3.04
C CYS A 89 -6.28 7.29 -1.96
N GLN A 90 -7.53 7.42 -2.37
CA GLN A 90 -8.70 7.33 -1.50
C GLN A 90 -9.37 5.97 -1.72
N VAL A 91 -9.64 5.24 -0.63
CA VAL A 91 -10.26 3.90 -0.66
C VAL A 91 -11.38 3.80 0.38
N ARG A 92 -12.38 2.95 0.14
CA ARG A 92 -13.38 2.60 1.16
C ARG A 92 -12.83 1.47 2.01
N ALA A 93 -12.42 1.79 3.24
CA ALA A 93 -12.06 0.81 4.26
C ALA A 93 -13.30 0.40 5.07
N PHE A 94 -13.42 -0.88 5.41
CA PHE A 94 -14.60 -1.38 6.11
C PHE A 94 -14.39 -2.63 6.96
N ASN A 95 -15.27 -2.77 7.94
CA ASN A 95 -15.35 -3.87 8.89
C ASN A 95 -16.40 -4.87 8.42
N THR A 96 -15.96 -5.94 7.76
CA THR A 96 -16.85 -6.99 7.22
C THR A 96 -17.74 -7.64 8.29
N ALA A 97 -17.31 -7.66 9.56
CA ALA A 97 -18.06 -8.25 10.66
C ALA A 97 -19.07 -7.31 11.34
N ALA A 98 -18.99 -5.99 11.11
CA ALA A 98 -19.87 -4.99 11.72
C ALA A 98 -20.64 -4.13 10.70
N GLY A 99 -20.31 -4.18 9.41
CA GLY A 99 -20.91 -3.38 8.35
C GLY A 99 -20.50 -1.90 8.33
N THR A 100 -19.69 -1.45 9.30
CA THR A 100 -19.14 -0.09 9.37
C THR A 100 -18.09 0.15 8.29
N GLN A 101 -18.14 1.31 7.63
CA GLN A 101 -17.22 1.71 6.57
C GLN A 101 -16.92 3.21 6.62
N CYS A 102 -15.75 3.61 6.13
CA CYS A 102 -15.41 5.00 5.85
C CYS A 102 -14.49 5.09 4.61
N THR A 103 -14.48 6.26 3.95
CA THR A 103 -13.44 6.59 2.98
C THR A 103 -12.20 7.05 3.75
N VAL A 104 -11.04 6.50 3.42
CA VAL A 104 -9.74 6.81 4.05
C VAL A 104 -8.74 7.23 3.00
N ARG A 105 -7.83 8.13 3.38
CA ARG A 105 -6.65 8.46 2.57
C ARG A 105 -5.55 7.45 2.87
N ALA A 106 -5.05 6.80 1.83
CA ALA A 106 -4.03 5.77 1.90
C ALA A 106 -2.74 6.20 1.19
N LEU A 107 -1.61 5.72 1.70
CA LEU A 107 -0.30 5.76 1.03
C LEU A 107 -0.02 4.37 0.45
N VAL A 108 0.39 4.30 -0.81
CA VAL A 108 0.85 3.08 -1.46
C VAL A 108 2.38 3.09 -1.43
N ASP A 109 2.98 2.16 -0.68
CA ASP A 109 4.43 2.14 -0.44
C ASP A 109 4.97 0.70 -0.44
N SER A 110 5.55 0.30 -1.56
CA SER A 110 6.21 -1.01 -1.73
C SER A 110 7.54 -1.13 -0.97
N GLY A 111 8.04 -0.05 -0.37
CA GLY A 111 9.19 -0.07 0.55
C GLY A 111 8.81 -0.52 1.97
N ALA A 112 7.53 -0.46 2.32
CA ALA A 112 7.01 -1.03 3.55
C ALA A 112 6.66 -2.51 3.34
N GLN A 113 7.03 -3.39 4.28
CA GLN A 113 6.73 -4.83 4.17
C GLN A 113 5.24 -5.12 4.41
N ASP A 114 4.69 -4.59 5.50
CA ASP A 114 3.33 -4.87 5.98
C ASP A 114 2.40 -3.66 5.74
N CYS A 115 1.08 -3.84 5.79
CA CYS A 115 0.15 -2.70 5.84
C CYS A 115 0.06 -2.11 7.26
N PHE A 116 -0.26 -0.82 7.35
CA PHE A 116 -0.45 -0.11 8.63
C PHE A 116 -1.77 0.64 8.64
N ILE A 117 -2.44 0.74 9.79
CA ILE A 117 -3.69 1.50 9.94
C ILE A 117 -3.62 2.38 11.20
N THR A 118 -4.16 3.60 11.13
CA THR A 118 -4.18 4.46 12.33
C THR A 118 -5.13 3.90 13.39
N THR A 119 -4.76 4.03 14.66
CA THR A 119 -5.65 3.74 15.79
C THR A 119 -6.95 4.54 15.71
N ALA A 120 -6.92 5.75 15.14
CA ALA A 120 -8.11 6.56 14.91
C ALA A 120 -9.05 5.91 13.88
N CYS A 121 -8.54 5.54 12.70
CA CYS A 121 -9.31 4.85 11.66
C CYS A 121 -9.85 3.50 12.16
N ALA A 122 -9.02 2.69 12.81
CA ALA A 122 -9.42 1.41 13.38
C ALA A 122 -10.55 1.54 14.42
N LYS A 123 -10.54 2.59 15.25
CA LYS A 123 -11.62 2.91 16.18
C LYS A 123 -12.90 3.36 15.46
N THR A 124 -12.79 4.26 14.46
CA THR A 124 -13.94 4.72 13.65
C THR A 124 -14.63 3.57 12.93
N LEU A 125 -13.88 2.59 12.45
CA LEU A 125 -14.39 1.38 11.83
C LEU A 125 -14.84 0.30 12.83
N GLY A 126 -14.60 0.47 14.14
CA GLY A 126 -14.92 -0.53 15.17
C GLY A 126 -14.13 -1.85 15.03
N LEU A 127 -12.92 -1.79 14.47
CA LEU A 127 -12.09 -2.97 14.21
C LEU A 127 -11.60 -3.62 15.50
N LYS A 128 -11.54 -4.95 15.52
CA LYS A 128 -11.12 -5.74 16.69
C LYS A 128 -9.61 -5.94 16.68
N LEU A 129 -8.90 -5.18 17.50
CA LEU A 129 -7.45 -5.35 17.72
C LEU A 129 -7.16 -6.71 18.38
N ARG A 130 -6.23 -7.45 17.79
CA ARG A 130 -5.58 -8.64 18.36
C ARG A 130 -4.18 -8.26 18.83
N ARG A 131 -3.78 -8.73 20.01
CA ARG A 131 -2.39 -8.58 20.49
C ARG A 131 -1.43 -9.35 19.58
N CYS A 132 -0.30 -8.75 19.27
CA CYS A 132 0.81 -9.37 18.57
C CYS A 132 2.13 -9.05 19.30
N ASN A 133 3.06 -10.01 19.32
CA ASN A 133 4.43 -9.77 19.78
C ASN A 133 5.29 -9.46 18.53
N LEU A 134 5.05 -8.31 17.93
CA LEU A 134 5.69 -7.88 16.68
C LEU A 134 6.72 -6.79 16.97
N THR A 135 7.98 -7.03 16.58
CA THR A 135 9.03 -5.99 16.58
C THR A 135 9.08 -5.35 15.20
N LEU A 136 8.58 -4.12 15.10
CA LEU A 136 8.73 -3.30 13.89
C LEU A 136 10.05 -2.51 13.94
N ALA A 137 10.77 -2.48 12.82
CA ALA A 137 11.94 -1.62 12.62
C ALA A 137 11.70 -0.68 11.43
N GLY A 138 11.84 0.62 11.66
CA GLY A 138 11.80 1.64 10.62
C GLY A 138 13.17 1.96 10.03
N LEU A 139 13.23 3.01 9.22
CA LEU A 139 14.47 3.53 8.62
C LEU A 139 15.56 3.74 9.69
N GLY A 140 16.79 3.31 9.39
CA GLY A 140 17.91 3.38 10.33
C GLY A 140 17.86 2.37 11.49
N GLN A 141 17.06 1.30 11.39
CA GLN A 141 16.85 0.29 12.45
C GLN A 141 16.19 0.87 13.73
N ASN A 142 15.48 2.00 13.61
CA ASN A 142 14.72 2.58 14.71
C ASN A 142 13.50 1.70 15.04
N ILE A 143 13.47 1.11 16.24
CA ILE A 143 12.36 0.24 16.66
C ILE A 143 11.10 1.08 16.92
N VAL A 144 9.98 0.71 16.31
CA VAL A 144 8.68 1.34 16.57
C VAL A 144 8.09 0.71 17.83
N THR A 145 8.10 1.47 18.92
CA THR A 145 7.76 0.98 20.27
C THR A 145 6.27 0.95 20.59
N ASP A 146 5.42 1.58 19.78
CA ASP A 146 4.01 1.87 20.09
C ASP A 146 3.00 1.07 19.22
N VAL A 147 3.30 -0.21 19.02
CA VAL A 147 2.43 -1.15 18.28
C VAL A 147 1.21 -1.51 19.14
N LYS A 148 0.00 -1.16 18.70
CA LYS A 148 -1.24 -1.44 19.45
C LYS A 148 -1.78 -2.86 19.23
N GLY A 149 -1.35 -3.52 18.17
CA GLY A 149 -1.80 -4.85 17.76
C GLY A 149 -1.89 -4.99 16.23
N VAL A 150 -2.53 -6.07 15.78
CA VAL A 150 -2.96 -6.27 14.38
C VAL A 150 -4.48 -6.40 14.33
N THR A 151 -5.09 -6.04 13.20
CA THR A 151 -6.52 -6.26 12.95
C THR A 151 -6.74 -6.83 11.56
N ASP A 152 -7.96 -7.29 11.25
CA ASP A 152 -8.40 -7.50 9.86
C ASP A 152 -9.12 -6.22 9.38
N CYS A 153 -8.95 -5.85 8.11
CA CYS A 153 -9.69 -4.77 7.47
C CYS A 153 -9.92 -5.12 5.99
N ALA A 154 -11.10 -4.80 5.44
CA ALA A 154 -11.36 -4.91 4.01
C ALA A 154 -11.25 -3.54 3.35
N ILE A 155 -10.68 -3.49 2.14
CA ILE A 155 -10.58 -2.27 1.33
C ILE A 155 -11.08 -2.51 -0.09
N ARG A 156 -11.75 -1.51 -0.66
CA ARG A 156 -12.26 -1.50 -2.04
C ARG A 156 -12.19 -0.08 -2.64
N PRO A 157 -12.24 0.05 -3.98
CA PRO A 157 -12.41 1.34 -4.67
C PRO A 157 -13.52 2.22 -4.10
N VAL A 158 -13.37 3.54 -4.25
CA VAL A 158 -14.42 4.51 -3.88
C VAL A 158 -15.63 4.39 -4.82
N HIS A 159 -15.41 4.21 -6.12
CA HIS A 159 -16.46 4.17 -7.15
C HIS A 159 -16.71 2.76 -7.72
N GLY A 160 -16.39 1.70 -6.98
CA GLY A 160 -16.58 0.31 -7.42
C GLY A 160 -16.47 -0.69 -6.27
N ASP A 161 -17.20 -1.80 -6.37
CA ASP A 161 -17.24 -2.84 -5.33
C ASP A 161 -16.23 -3.98 -5.55
N ALA A 162 -15.50 -3.93 -6.66
CA ALA A 162 -14.34 -4.77 -6.97
C ALA A 162 -13.23 -3.89 -7.59
N PRO A 163 -11.94 -4.30 -7.50
CA PRO A 163 -11.44 -5.42 -6.73
C PRO A 163 -11.59 -5.21 -5.21
N HIS A 164 -11.53 -6.31 -4.45
CA HIS A 164 -11.78 -6.34 -3.02
C HIS A 164 -10.62 -7.02 -2.31
N PHE A 165 -9.95 -6.30 -1.41
CA PHE A 165 -8.76 -6.79 -0.72
C PHE A 165 -9.01 -6.94 0.79
N ASN A 166 -8.60 -8.07 1.36
CA ASN A 166 -8.55 -8.27 2.81
C ASN A 166 -7.10 -8.09 3.27
N VAL A 167 -6.84 -7.03 4.04
CA VAL A 167 -5.51 -6.72 4.61
C VAL A 167 -5.49 -6.99 6.11
N LYS A 168 -4.30 -7.20 6.69
CA LYS A 168 -4.11 -7.48 8.13
C LYS A 168 -3.27 -6.41 8.83
N PRO A 169 -3.63 -5.12 8.70
CA PRO A 169 -2.73 -4.03 9.04
C PRO A 169 -2.35 -4.00 10.52
N VAL A 170 -1.09 -3.64 10.76
CA VAL A 170 -0.58 -3.33 12.09
C VAL A 170 -1.11 -1.97 12.53
N VAL A 171 -1.59 -1.87 13.77
CA VAL A 171 -2.28 -0.67 14.28
C VAL A 171 -1.27 0.22 15.03
N LEU A 172 -1.12 1.46 14.57
CA LEU A 172 -0.21 2.50 15.09
C LEU A 172 -0.98 3.80 15.36
N ASP A 173 -0.55 4.64 16.32
CA ASP A 173 -1.24 5.91 16.57
C ASP A 173 -1.03 6.95 15.45
N ASN A 174 0.13 6.92 14.76
CA ASN A 174 0.38 7.65 13.51
C ASN A 174 1.26 6.77 12.60
N ILE A 175 1.08 6.89 11.29
CA ILE A 175 1.89 6.18 10.27
C ILE A 175 2.98 7.12 9.73
N THR A 176 2.58 8.32 9.29
CA THR A 176 3.44 9.33 8.68
C THR A 176 3.17 10.71 9.29
N ALA A 177 4.01 11.69 8.92
CA ALA A 177 3.62 13.11 8.96
C ALA A 177 2.49 13.39 7.95
N LEU A 178 2.06 14.66 7.84
CA LEU A 178 1.14 15.06 6.76
C LEU A 178 1.78 14.79 5.39
N ILE A 179 1.00 14.25 4.46
CA ILE A 179 1.38 14.01 3.07
C ILE A 179 0.39 14.76 2.16
N PRO A 180 0.87 15.55 1.19
CA PRO A 180 2.21 16.16 1.17
C PRO A 180 2.45 17.00 2.44
N SER A 181 3.71 17.26 2.80
CA SER A 181 4.04 18.00 4.03
C SER A 181 3.72 19.50 3.94
N VAL A 182 3.65 20.04 2.73
CA VAL A 182 3.30 21.43 2.39
C VAL A 182 2.35 21.40 1.19
N LYS A 183 1.43 22.38 1.08
CA LYS A 183 0.49 22.45 -0.04
C LYS A 183 1.22 22.59 -1.37
N VAL A 184 0.80 21.82 -2.37
CA VAL A 184 1.40 21.82 -3.71
C VAL A 184 1.02 23.09 -4.47
N PRO A 185 1.94 23.71 -5.24
CA PRO A 185 1.63 24.84 -6.11
C PRO A 185 0.47 24.57 -7.07
N SER A 186 -0.44 25.53 -7.24
CA SER A 186 -1.67 25.35 -8.04
C SER A 186 -1.40 24.95 -9.49
N VAL A 187 -0.28 25.41 -10.07
CA VAL A 187 0.19 25.03 -11.41
C VAL A 187 0.34 23.52 -11.61
N VAL A 188 0.56 22.73 -10.54
CA VAL A 188 0.56 21.27 -10.62
C VAL A 188 -0.87 20.73 -10.70
N ARG A 189 -1.80 21.28 -9.90
CA ARG A 189 -3.24 20.95 -9.98
C ARG A 189 -3.85 21.33 -11.33
N GLU A 190 -3.45 22.48 -11.88
CA GLU A 190 -3.84 22.96 -13.20
C GLU A 190 -3.35 22.03 -14.31
N ARG A 191 -2.10 21.51 -14.20
CA ARG A 191 -1.55 20.53 -15.15
C ARG A 191 -2.23 19.17 -15.06
N CYS A 192 -2.60 18.71 -13.87
CA CYS A 192 -3.23 17.40 -13.65
C CYS A 192 -4.77 17.41 -13.72
N ASN A 193 -5.41 18.56 -14.00
CA ASN A 193 -6.87 18.71 -13.93
C ASN A 193 -7.69 17.81 -14.88
N HIS A 194 -7.04 17.25 -15.91
CA HIS A 194 -7.62 16.35 -16.90
C HIS A 194 -7.50 14.87 -16.51
N LEU A 195 -6.83 14.55 -15.40
CA LEU A 195 -6.63 13.19 -14.90
C LEU A 195 -7.63 12.88 -13.79
N VAL A 196 -8.25 11.70 -13.83
CA VAL A 196 -9.05 11.22 -12.70
C VAL A 196 -8.13 10.52 -11.70
N LEU A 197 -7.50 11.32 -10.83
CA LEU A 197 -6.54 10.83 -9.85
C LEU A 197 -7.23 10.01 -8.75
N ALA A 198 -6.54 8.95 -8.29
CA ALA A 198 -6.99 8.10 -7.20
C ALA A 198 -7.09 8.85 -5.85
N ASP A 199 -6.37 9.96 -5.70
CA ASP A 199 -6.55 10.94 -4.62
C ASP A 199 -6.83 12.33 -5.22
N ARG A 200 -8.00 12.91 -4.90
CA ARG A 200 -8.43 14.23 -5.40
C ARG A 200 -7.84 15.40 -4.61
N ASP A 201 -7.25 15.08 -3.46
CA ASP A 201 -6.68 16.00 -2.47
C ASP A 201 -5.16 15.77 -2.33
N TYR A 202 -4.54 15.15 -3.34
CA TYR A 202 -3.09 14.91 -3.48
C TYR A 202 -2.23 16.18 -3.32
N ASP A 203 -2.82 17.36 -3.56
CA ASP A 203 -2.20 18.67 -3.40
C ASP A 203 -2.33 19.27 -1.99
N VAL A 204 -3.19 18.72 -1.13
CA VAL A 204 -3.52 19.23 0.21
C VAL A 204 -2.86 18.38 1.30
N PRO A 205 -2.11 18.97 2.25
CA PRO A 205 -1.57 18.24 3.39
C PRO A 205 -2.66 17.62 4.27
N ALA A 206 -2.70 16.29 4.33
CA ALA A 206 -3.57 15.57 5.26
C ALA A 206 -2.85 14.38 5.90
N LYS A 207 -3.50 13.76 6.89
CA LYS A 207 -3.02 12.49 7.46
C LYS A 207 -3.24 11.34 6.48
N ILE A 208 -2.40 10.32 6.61
CA ILE A 208 -2.62 9.00 6.04
C ILE A 208 -3.22 8.12 7.13
N ASP A 209 -4.36 7.49 6.83
CA ASP A 209 -5.07 6.59 7.76
C ASP A 209 -4.77 5.11 7.51
N LEU A 210 -4.24 4.79 6.32
CA LEU A 210 -3.86 3.44 5.88
C LEU A 210 -2.56 3.51 5.05
N LEU A 211 -1.59 2.64 5.34
CA LEU A 211 -0.48 2.35 4.41
C LEU A 211 -0.73 0.98 3.79
N ILE A 212 -0.64 0.91 2.47
CA ILE A 212 -0.71 -0.32 1.68
C ILE A 212 0.73 -0.73 1.35
N GLY A 213 1.21 -1.74 2.08
CA GLY A 213 2.57 -2.26 1.98
C GLY A 213 2.69 -3.46 1.04
N ALA A 214 3.91 -3.93 0.86
CA ALA A 214 4.28 -5.02 -0.04
C ALA A 214 3.48 -6.30 0.18
N GLU A 215 3.00 -6.61 1.40
CA GLU A 215 2.19 -7.81 1.68
C GLU A 215 1.01 -8.00 0.72
N LEU A 216 0.40 -6.90 0.23
CA LEU A 216 -0.74 -6.98 -0.70
C LEU A 216 -0.34 -7.34 -2.13
N PHE A 217 0.92 -7.14 -2.51
CA PHE A 217 1.46 -7.36 -3.85
C PHE A 217 2.00 -8.80 -4.04
N HIS A 218 2.27 -9.54 -2.97
CA HIS A 218 2.85 -10.89 -3.04
C HIS A 218 1.88 -11.99 -3.55
N GLY A 219 0.65 -11.60 -3.93
CA GLY A 219 -0.40 -12.51 -4.43
C GLY A 219 -1.10 -12.00 -5.69
N ILE A 220 -0.43 -11.16 -6.48
CA ILE A 220 -0.89 -10.61 -7.78
C ILE A 220 0.06 -11.03 -8.90
#